data_AF-A0A821N1A7-F1
#
_entry.id   AF-A0A821N1A7-F1
#
_cell.length_a   1.000
_cell.length_b   1.000
_cell.length_c   1.000
_cell.angle_alpha   90.00
_cell.angle_beta   90.00
_cell.angle_gamma   90.00
#
_symmetry.space_group_name_H-M   'P 1'
#
loop_
_entity.id
_entity.type
_entity.pdbx_description
1 polymer ?
#
loop_
_entity_poly.entity_id
_entity_poly.type
_entity_poly.pdbx_seq_one_letter_code
_entity_poly.pdbx_strand_id
1 'polypeptide(L)'
;MATASDIIQEEEGGDEQQQQQQQHINELEAKLPCITHDEWTLFMSPLLSTINEDKLSFVNDLLASLYSVCQHLLHDTNQEFFKHSNPYLYLTRHDHHSRLSRFQCILIIKILRPELLLPSISQYVAEQMGSKFLSSGFDDIQDIYTHSSPQAPIILLLSSGTDPTNLLLRFAKETRGSASHLDVISLGQGQGPKVEEVLSKALTLKGRWIFLHNCHLSASFMPRLRVLVNNFSKPGLELDSQFRLFLSTKPDVHFPLELLQLGLKVRFINCIISKYLSSH
;
A
#
# COMPACT_ATOMS: atom_id res chain seq x y z
N MET A 1 -22.51 9.81 35.97
CA MET A 1 -23.46 9.30 34.97
C MET A 1 -23.26 10.15 33.73
N ALA A 2 -22.50 9.65 32.76
CA ALA A 2 -22.40 10.32 31.46
C ALA A 2 -23.80 10.35 30.83
N THR A 3 -24.19 11.51 30.32
CA THR A 3 -25.51 11.70 29.73
C THR A 3 -25.57 10.97 28.40
N ALA A 4 -26.74 10.42 28.04
CA ALA A 4 -26.95 9.71 26.77
C ALA A 4 -26.56 10.54 25.53
N SER A 5 -26.47 11.86 25.67
CA SER A 5 -25.99 12.81 24.67
C SER A 5 -24.48 12.71 24.36
N ASP A 6 -23.66 12.27 25.33
CA ASP A 6 -22.20 12.16 25.15
C ASP A 6 -21.81 10.87 24.42
N ILE A 7 -22.65 9.82 24.49
CA ILE A 7 -22.48 8.56 23.77
C ILE A 7 -22.84 8.72 22.28
N ILE A 8 -23.80 9.61 21.96
CA ILE A 8 -24.25 9.86 20.58
C ILE A 8 -23.19 10.62 19.78
N GLN A 9 -22.40 11.51 20.40
CA GLN A 9 -21.37 12.28 19.70
C GLN A 9 -20.11 11.47 19.35
N GLU A 10 -19.79 10.40 20.10
CA GLU A 10 -18.68 9.50 19.75
C GLU A 10 -19.05 8.49 18.65
N GLU A 11 -20.32 8.09 18.53
CA GLU A 11 -20.80 7.26 17.41
C GLU A 11 -20.91 8.07 16.09
N GLU A 12 -21.36 9.33 16.15
CA GLU A 12 -21.48 10.20 14.96
C GLU A 12 -20.14 10.48 14.27
N GLY A 13 -19.03 10.61 15.03
CA GLY A 13 -17.70 10.83 14.44
C GLY A 13 -17.12 9.62 13.69
N GLY A 14 -17.51 8.40 14.07
CA GLY A 14 -17.15 7.16 13.38
C GLY A 14 -17.97 6.95 12.11
N ASP A 15 -19.26 7.28 12.17
CA ASP A 15 -20.18 7.21 11.03
C ASP A 15 -19.86 8.27 9.97
N GLU A 16 -19.44 9.48 10.34
CA GLU A 16 -19.02 10.51 9.37
C GLU A 16 -17.73 10.12 8.63
N GLN A 17 -16.74 9.55 9.31
CA GLN A 17 -15.52 9.04 8.66
C GLN A 17 -15.81 7.83 7.78
N GLN A 18 -16.66 6.90 8.23
CA GLN A 18 -17.11 5.78 7.40
C GLN A 18 -17.95 6.25 6.21
N GLN A 19 -18.81 7.25 6.37
CA GLN A 19 -19.58 7.84 5.26
C GLN A 19 -18.68 8.58 4.28
N GLN A 20 -17.69 9.35 4.74
CA GLN A 20 -16.72 10.00 3.85
C GLN A 20 -15.88 8.97 3.09
N GLN A 21 -15.45 7.90 3.77
CA GLN A 21 -14.70 6.81 3.14
C GLN A 21 -15.58 6.05 2.13
N GLN A 22 -16.84 5.78 2.47
CA GLN A 22 -17.80 5.11 1.59
C GLN A 22 -18.20 5.97 0.41
N GLN A 23 -18.39 7.28 0.59
CA GLN A 23 -18.60 8.23 -0.50
C GLN A 23 -17.38 8.28 -1.42
N HIS A 24 -16.17 8.27 -0.85
CA HIS A 24 -14.95 8.22 -1.64
C HIS A 24 -14.85 6.93 -2.46
N ILE A 25 -15.20 5.77 -1.89
CA ILE A 25 -15.28 4.50 -2.60
C ILE A 25 -16.31 4.57 -3.73
N ASN A 26 -17.52 5.06 -3.45
CA ASN A 26 -18.59 5.17 -4.44
C ASN A 26 -18.22 6.13 -5.59
N GLU A 27 -17.52 7.23 -5.29
CA GLU A 27 -16.98 8.14 -6.32
C GLU A 27 -15.90 7.47 -7.19
N LEU A 28 -15.09 6.59 -6.60
CA LEU A 28 -14.10 5.81 -7.34
C LEU A 28 -14.76 4.74 -8.19
N GLU A 29 -15.77 4.05 -7.67
CA GLU A 29 -16.58 3.08 -8.41
C GLU A 29 -17.32 3.74 -9.58
N ALA A 30 -17.80 4.97 -9.42
CA ALA A 30 -18.42 5.75 -10.50
C ALA A 30 -17.42 6.25 -11.56
N LYS A 31 -16.14 6.43 -11.19
CA LYS A 31 -15.05 6.88 -12.10
C LYS A 31 -14.38 5.72 -12.84
N LEU A 32 -14.47 4.50 -12.32
CA LEU A 32 -13.94 3.33 -12.97
C LEU A 32 -14.90 2.92 -14.10
N PRO A 33 -14.49 2.96 -15.39
CA PRO A 33 -15.24 2.21 -16.40
C PRO A 33 -15.26 0.76 -15.95
N CYS A 34 -16.45 0.16 -15.87
CA CYS A 34 -16.61 -1.19 -15.36
C CYS A 34 -15.82 -2.16 -16.23
N ILE A 35 -14.63 -2.56 -15.76
CA ILE A 35 -13.90 -3.71 -16.32
C ILE A 35 -14.87 -4.87 -16.18
N THR A 36 -15.29 -5.43 -17.31
CA THR A 36 -16.25 -6.52 -17.30
C THR A 36 -15.62 -7.77 -16.68
N HIS A 37 -16.46 -8.66 -16.13
CA HIS A 37 -15.98 -9.92 -15.57
C HIS A 37 -15.19 -10.74 -16.60
N ASP A 38 -15.63 -10.73 -17.86
CA ASP A 38 -14.97 -11.43 -18.96
C ASP A 38 -13.61 -10.82 -19.29
N GLU A 39 -13.52 -9.49 -19.37
CA GLU A 39 -12.25 -8.78 -19.57
C GLU A 39 -11.25 -9.07 -18.45
N TRP A 40 -11.70 -9.04 -17.18
CA TRP A 40 -10.85 -9.33 -16.03
C TRP A 40 -10.39 -10.79 -16.01
N THR A 41 -11.30 -11.73 -16.29
CA THR A 41 -10.98 -13.17 -16.38
C THR A 41 -9.95 -13.42 -17.47
N LEU A 42 -10.11 -12.77 -18.62
CA LEU A 42 -9.16 -12.83 -19.72
C LEU A 42 -7.81 -12.23 -19.32
N PHE A 43 -7.80 -11.06 -18.65
CA PHE A 43 -6.58 -10.43 -18.14
C PHE A 43 -5.85 -11.30 -17.10
N MET A 44 -6.56 -12.06 -16.27
CA MET A 44 -5.93 -12.96 -15.28
C MET A 44 -5.51 -14.30 -15.89
N SER A 45 -6.02 -14.65 -17.07
CA SER A 45 -5.69 -15.90 -17.74
C SER A 45 -4.20 -15.96 -18.13
N PRO A 46 -3.48 -17.04 -17.75
CA PRO A 46 -2.13 -17.29 -18.24
C PRO A 46 -2.10 -17.72 -19.71
N LEU A 47 -3.26 -18.03 -20.31
CA LEU A 47 -3.35 -18.44 -21.72
C LEU A 47 -2.99 -17.31 -22.68
N LEU A 48 -3.14 -16.04 -22.27
CA LEU A 48 -2.84 -14.88 -23.11
C LEU A 48 -1.37 -14.74 -23.49
N SER A 49 -0.44 -15.27 -22.69
CA SER A 49 1.00 -15.26 -23.03
C SER A 49 1.40 -16.33 -24.04
N THR A 50 0.49 -17.25 -24.38
CA THR A 50 0.77 -18.47 -25.14
C THR A 50 -0.20 -18.64 -26.31
N ILE A 51 -0.78 -17.55 -26.79
CA ILE A 51 -1.75 -17.58 -27.88
C ILE A 51 -1.02 -17.90 -29.18
N ASN A 52 -1.27 -19.10 -29.70
CA ASN A 52 -0.97 -19.48 -31.09
C ASN A 52 -2.25 -19.34 -31.92
N GLU A 53 -2.14 -19.20 -33.24
CA GLU A 53 -3.27 -19.04 -34.18
C GLU A 53 -4.38 -20.08 -33.96
N ASP A 54 -4.03 -21.32 -33.64
CA ASP A 54 -4.98 -22.42 -33.43
C ASP A 54 -5.87 -22.28 -32.17
N LYS A 55 -5.42 -21.52 -31.16
CA LYS A 55 -6.10 -21.39 -29.85
C LYS A 55 -7.06 -20.20 -29.76
N LEU A 56 -7.09 -19.35 -30.80
CA LEU A 56 -7.97 -18.17 -30.90
C LEU A 56 -9.42 -18.53 -31.22
N SER A 57 -9.66 -19.73 -31.74
CA SER A 57 -11.00 -20.24 -32.08
C SER A 57 -11.88 -20.56 -30.87
N PHE A 58 -11.30 -20.64 -29.66
CA PHE A 58 -11.95 -21.26 -28.51
C PHE A 58 -12.70 -20.29 -27.58
N VAL A 59 -12.55 -18.97 -27.73
CA VAL A 59 -13.00 -18.04 -26.69
C VAL A 59 -13.78 -16.87 -27.30
N ASN A 60 -15.06 -16.79 -26.92
CA ASN A 60 -16.10 -15.73 -26.96
C ASN A 60 -16.02 -14.51 -27.92
N ASP A 61 -17.19 -13.90 -28.21
CA ASP A 61 -17.37 -12.70 -29.07
C ASP A 61 -16.46 -11.51 -28.74
N LEU A 62 -16.13 -11.33 -27.45
CA LEU A 62 -15.20 -10.29 -26.99
C LEU A 62 -13.80 -10.47 -27.61
N LEU A 63 -13.30 -11.69 -27.72
CA LEU A 63 -12.02 -11.96 -28.37
C LEU A 63 -12.10 -11.86 -29.88
N ALA A 64 -13.25 -12.06 -30.53
CA ALA A 64 -13.34 -11.87 -31.98
C ALA A 64 -12.98 -10.42 -32.38
N SER A 65 -13.47 -9.45 -31.59
CA SER A 65 -13.12 -8.04 -31.78
C SER A 65 -11.64 -7.75 -31.51
N LEU A 66 -11.09 -8.29 -30.41
CA LEU A 66 -9.68 -8.12 -30.05
C LEU A 66 -8.76 -8.83 -31.04
N TYR A 67 -9.13 -10.02 -31.51
CA TYR A 67 -8.40 -10.80 -32.48
C TYR A 67 -8.31 -10.09 -33.82
N SER A 68 -9.42 -9.52 -34.30
CA SER A 68 -9.42 -8.72 -35.52
C SER A 68 -8.43 -7.55 -35.43
N VAL A 69 -8.39 -6.85 -34.29
CA VAL A 69 -7.44 -5.76 -34.08
C VAL A 69 -6.00 -6.28 -33.97
N CYS A 70 -5.76 -7.36 -33.22
CA CYS A 70 -4.45 -7.98 -33.12
C CYS A 70 -3.92 -8.41 -34.49
N GLN A 71 -4.77 -9.03 -35.32
CA GLN A 71 -4.42 -9.42 -36.67
C GLN A 71 -4.08 -8.24 -37.56
N HIS A 72 -4.86 -7.16 -37.48
CA HIS A 72 -4.57 -5.92 -38.19
C HIS A 72 -3.21 -5.32 -37.78
N LEU A 73 -2.91 -5.30 -36.48
CA LEU A 73 -1.62 -4.80 -35.96
C LEU A 73 -0.44 -5.69 -36.35
N LEU A 74 -0.63 -7.01 -36.40
CA LEU A 74 0.40 -7.98 -36.82
C LEU A 74 0.70 -7.89 -38.31
N HIS A 75 -0.31 -7.63 -39.13
CA HIS A 75 -0.18 -7.50 -40.59
C HIS A 75 0.17 -6.08 -41.06
N ASP A 76 0.30 -5.11 -40.14
CA ASP A 76 0.75 -3.76 -40.46
C ASP A 76 2.21 -3.79 -40.96
N THR A 77 2.39 -3.51 -42.25
CA THR A 77 3.70 -3.46 -42.91
C THR A 77 4.66 -2.44 -42.30
N ASN A 78 4.16 -1.37 -41.71
CA ASN A 78 4.99 -0.34 -41.09
C ASN A 78 5.37 -0.68 -39.65
N GLN A 79 4.70 -1.66 -39.05
CA GLN A 79 4.87 -2.09 -37.66
C GLN A 79 4.87 -0.91 -36.68
N GLU A 80 4.02 0.10 -36.91
CA GLU A 80 4.07 1.35 -36.14
C GLU A 80 3.82 1.10 -34.65
N PHE A 81 2.86 0.23 -34.35
CA PHE A 81 2.56 -0.22 -32.99
C PHE A 81 3.76 -0.87 -32.28
N PHE A 82 4.51 -1.72 -32.98
CA PHE A 82 5.68 -2.41 -32.41
C PHE A 82 6.89 -1.48 -32.26
N LYS A 83 6.97 -0.41 -33.04
CA LYS A 83 8.01 0.61 -32.93
C LYS A 83 7.68 1.68 -31.89
N HIS A 84 6.41 1.87 -31.56
CA HIS A 84 5.98 2.91 -30.62
C HIS A 84 6.47 2.60 -29.19
N SER A 85 7.05 3.61 -28.53
CA SER A 85 7.56 3.51 -27.16
C SER A 85 6.44 3.39 -26.11
N ASN A 86 5.24 3.83 -26.48
CA ASN A 86 4.06 3.83 -25.63
C ASN A 86 2.85 3.20 -26.36
N PRO A 87 2.70 1.86 -26.34
CA PRO A 87 1.67 1.18 -27.10
C PRO A 87 0.25 1.51 -26.59
N TYR A 88 0.10 1.86 -25.31
CA TYR A 88 -1.19 2.31 -24.77
C TYR A 88 -1.65 3.63 -25.39
N LEU A 89 -0.73 4.59 -25.50
CA LEU A 89 -1.03 5.87 -26.13
C LEU A 89 -1.35 5.73 -27.62
N TYR A 90 -0.63 4.85 -28.31
CA TYR A 90 -0.90 4.51 -29.70
C TYR A 90 -2.34 3.99 -29.87
N LEU A 91 -2.73 2.96 -29.12
CA LEU A 91 -4.06 2.35 -29.25
C LEU A 91 -5.21 3.30 -28.87
N THR A 92 -4.95 4.27 -28.00
CA THR A 92 -5.99 5.17 -27.47
C THR A 92 -6.15 6.48 -28.25
N ARG A 93 -5.13 6.90 -29.03
CA ARG A 93 -5.17 8.14 -29.81
C ARG A 93 -5.40 7.95 -31.30
N HIS A 94 -5.18 6.75 -31.85
CA HIS A 94 -5.42 6.49 -33.27
C HIS A 94 -6.89 6.10 -33.53
N ASP A 95 -7.57 6.87 -34.38
CA ASP A 95 -9.02 6.76 -34.67
C ASP A 95 -9.47 5.36 -35.13
N HIS A 96 -8.55 4.58 -35.71
CA HIS A 96 -8.79 3.21 -36.17
C HIS A 96 -9.14 2.21 -35.06
N HIS A 97 -8.91 2.58 -33.79
CA HIS A 97 -9.18 1.74 -32.62
C HIS A 97 -10.21 2.37 -31.66
N SER A 98 -10.95 3.39 -32.11
CA SER A 98 -11.94 4.14 -31.31
C SER A 98 -13.09 3.31 -30.72
N ARG A 99 -13.27 2.07 -31.18
CA ARG A 99 -14.26 1.12 -30.65
C ARG A 99 -13.78 0.30 -29.47
N LEU A 100 -12.47 0.33 -29.16
CA LEU A 100 -11.91 -0.42 -28.05
C LEU A 100 -12.11 0.30 -26.72
N SER A 101 -12.49 -0.47 -25.70
CA SER A 101 -12.42 0.01 -24.33
C SER A 101 -10.96 0.25 -23.94
N ARG A 102 -10.73 1.15 -22.97
CA ARG A 102 -9.37 1.43 -22.49
C ARG A 102 -8.71 0.21 -21.86
N PHE A 103 -9.50 -0.69 -21.27
CA PHE A 103 -9.02 -1.96 -20.75
C PHE A 103 -8.74 -2.99 -21.85
N GLN A 104 -9.52 -2.99 -22.94
CA GLN A 104 -9.22 -3.80 -24.13
C GLN A 104 -7.87 -3.43 -24.76
N CYS A 105 -7.48 -2.14 -24.74
CA CYS A 105 -6.13 -1.75 -25.16
C CYS A 105 -5.05 -2.41 -24.27
N ILE A 106 -5.28 -2.53 -22.96
CA ILE A 106 -4.36 -3.24 -22.04
C ILE A 106 -4.30 -4.73 -22.38
N LEU A 107 -5.43 -5.36 -22.73
CA LEU A 107 -5.46 -6.76 -23.16
C LEU A 107 -4.63 -6.98 -24.43
N ILE A 108 -4.74 -6.10 -25.43
CA ILE A 108 -3.93 -6.18 -26.67
C ILE A 108 -2.44 -6.04 -26.35
N ILE A 109 -2.06 -5.12 -25.47
CA ILE A 109 -0.66 -4.94 -25.05
C ILE A 109 -0.15 -6.17 -24.32
N LYS A 110 -0.96 -6.78 -23.45
CA LYS A 110 -0.59 -8.04 -22.77
C LYS A 110 -0.29 -9.16 -23.78
N ILE A 111 -1.01 -9.19 -24.91
CA ILE A 111 -0.84 -10.21 -25.96
C ILE A 111 0.37 -9.92 -26.85
N LEU A 112 0.50 -8.68 -27.35
CA LEU A 112 1.46 -8.35 -28.41
C LEU A 112 2.76 -7.71 -27.91
N ARG A 113 2.73 -7.03 -26.76
CA ARG A 113 3.85 -6.25 -26.17
C ARG A 113 3.91 -6.44 -24.64
N PRO A 114 3.98 -7.68 -24.12
CA PRO A 114 3.89 -7.96 -22.68
C PRO A 114 4.99 -7.27 -21.86
N GLU A 115 6.14 -6.97 -22.46
CA GLU A 115 7.24 -6.26 -21.82
C GLU A 115 6.91 -4.79 -21.49
N LEU A 116 5.95 -4.19 -22.20
CA LEU A 116 5.45 -2.84 -21.94
C LEU A 116 4.11 -2.83 -21.17
N LEU A 117 3.69 -3.97 -20.63
CA LEU A 117 2.41 -4.09 -19.94
C LEU A 117 2.35 -3.23 -18.67
N LEU A 118 3.36 -3.31 -17.80
CA LEU A 118 3.41 -2.54 -16.54
C LEU A 118 3.35 -1.01 -16.75
N PRO A 119 4.18 -0.39 -17.61
CA PRO A 119 4.07 1.05 -17.86
C PRO A 119 2.72 1.42 -18.51
N SER A 120 2.16 0.54 -19.35
CA SER A 120 0.84 0.76 -19.97
C SER A 120 -0.30 0.73 -18.94
N ILE A 121 -0.29 -0.23 -17.99
CA ILE A 121 -1.24 -0.28 -16.88
C ILE A 121 -1.10 0.96 -16.00
N SER A 122 0.12 1.40 -15.73
CA SER A 122 0.37 2.61 -14.93
C SER A 122 -0.29 3.82 -15.59
N GLN A 123 -0.14 3.98 -16.91
CA GLN A 123 -0.79 5.06 -17.64
C GLN A 123 -2.32 4.93 -17.67
N TYR A 124 -2.85 3.72 -17.87
CA TYR A 124 -4.29 3.45 -17.77
C TYR A 124 -4.85 3.89 -16.41
N VAL A 125 -4.19 3.53 -15.31
CA VAL A 125 -4.59 3.94 -13.95
C VAL A 125 -4.48 5.46 -13.78
N ALA A 126 -3.41 6.08 -14.27
CA ALA A 126 -3.28 7.54 -14.22
C ALA A 126 -4.39 8.27 -14.99
N GLU A 127 -4.82 7.73 -16.13
CA GLU A 127 -5.90 8.31 -16.93
C GLU A 127 -7.29 8.09 -16.32
N GLN A 128 -7.57 6.89 -15.81
CA GLN A 128 -8.90 6.54 -15.28
C GLN A 128 -9.12 7.00 -13.84
N MET A 129 -8.11 6.91 -12.98
CA MET A 129 -8.22 7.17 -11.54
C MET A 129 -7.40 8.40 -11.10
N GLY A 130 -6.38 8.77 -11.87
CA GLY A 130 -5.45 9.85 -11.54
C GLY A 130 -4.09 9.33 -11.05
N SER A 131 -3.04 10.12 -11.28
CA SER A 131 -1.65 9.75 -10.94
C SER A 131 -1.41 9.49 -9.45
N LYS A 132 -2.25 10.03 -8.56
CA LYS A 132 -2.20 9.77 -7.11
C LYS A 132 -2.40 8.29 -6.72
N PHE A 133 -2.99 7.49 -7.61
CA PHE A 133 -3.13 6.04 -7.40
C PHE A 133 -1.87 5.26 -7.82
N LEU A 134 -0.89 5.93 -8.42
CA LEU A 134 0.43 5.36 -8.73
C LEU A 134 1.47 5.66 -7.64
N SER A 135 1.28 6.70 -6.84
CA SER A 135 2.17 7.00 -5.71
C SER A 135 1.94 5.99 -4.59
N SER A 136 3.01 5.34 -4.13
CA SER A 136 2.98 4.59 -2.88
C SER A 136 2.69 5.57 -1.74
N GLY A 137 1.65 5.31 -0.95
CA GLY A 137 0.91 6.30 -0.16
C GLY A 137 1.63 7.11 0.93
N PHE A 138 2.96 7.08 1.06
CA PHE A 138 3.70 7.99 1.93
C PHE A 138 4.99 8.48 1.26
N ASP A 139 5.24 9.78 1.31
CA ASP A 139 6.40 10.42 0.68
C ASP A 139 7.69 10.28 1.51
N ASP A 140 7.57 10.32 2.84
CA ASP A 140 8.69 10.15 3.78
C ASP A 140 8.23 9.75 5.20
N ILE A 141 9.18 9.67 6.15
CA ILE A 141 8.90 9.30 7.54
C ILE A 141 8.11 10.38 8.31
N GLN A 142 8.21 11.65 7.92
CA GLN A 142 7.44 12.74 8.51
C GLN A 142 5.96 12.61 8.12
N ASP A 143 5.69 12.24 6.88
CA ASP A 143 4.34 11.97 6.38
C ASP A 143 3.70 10.79 7.13
N ILE A 144 4.45 9.69 7.31
CA ILE A 144 4.02 8.54 8.13
C ILE A 144 3.73 8.98 9.57
N TYR A 145 4.60 9.80 10.18
CA TYR A 145 4.40 10.30 11.54
C TYR A 145 3.12 11.14 11.66
N THR A 146 2.86 11.99 10.69
CA THR A 146 1.70 12.89 10.68
C THR A 146 0.39 12.11 10.58
N HIS A 147 0.35 11.02 9.80
CA HIS A 147 -0.81 10.15 9.65
C HIS A 147 -0.95 9.07 10.73
N SER A 148 -0.02 9.02 11.69
CA SER A 148 -0.01 8.01 12.75
C SER A 148 -0.65 8.50 14.05
N SER A 149 -1.13 7.54 14.85
CA SER A 149 -1.76 7.78 16.16
C SER A 149 -0.88 7.27 17.30
N PRO A 150 -0.90 7.89 18.49
CA PRO A 150 -0.25 7.32 19.68
C PRO A 150 -0.88 5.99 20.13
N GLN A 151 -2.15 5.72 19.79
CA GLN A 151 -2.86 4.50 20.17
C GLN A 151 -2.59 3.31 19.24
N ALA A 152 -2.09 3.57 18.02
CA ALA A 152 -1.87 2.55 17.00
C ALA A 152 -0.38 2.45 16.64
N PRO A 153 0.19 1.24 16.54
CA PRO A 153 1.59 1.09 16.17
C PRO A 153 1.81 1.40 14.67
N ILE A 154 2.98 1.92 14.34
CA ILE A 154 3.48 2.02 12.96
C ILE A 154 4.24 0.75 12.65
N ILE A 155 3.77 -0.03 11.67
CA ILE A 155 4.32 -1.33 11.30
C ILE A 155 5.10 -1.20 10.00
N LEU A 156 6.43 -1.26 10.11
CA LEU A 156 7.37 -1.23 9.00
C LEU A 156 7.60 -2.65 8.46
N LEU A 157 7.04 -2.93 7.29
CA LEU A 157 7.26 -4.17 6.56
C LEU A 157 8.60 -4.09 5.82
N LEU A 158 9.60 -4.78 6.33
CA LEU A 158 10.98 -4.70 5.85
C LEU A 158 11.17 -5.51 4.57
N SER A 159 11.90 -4.92 3.63
CA SER A 159 12.48 -5.64 2.48
C SER A 159 13.81 -6.27 2.87
N SER A 160 14.34 -7.18 2.04
CA SER A 160 15.66 -7.77 2.30
C SER A 160 16.74 -6.68 2.29
N GLY A 161 17.61 -6.67 3.31
CA GLY A 161 18.74 -5.74 3.41
C GLY A 161 18.42 -4.33 3.88
N THR A 162 17.18 -4.03 4.31
CA THR A 162 16.80 -2.69 4.81
C THR A 162 16.67 -2.65 6.33
N ASP A 163 17.28 -1.66 6.98
CA ASP A 163 17.14 -1.38 8.42
C ASP A 163 16.76 0.11 8.65
N PRO A 164 15.58 0.41 9.22
CA PRO A 164 15.12 1.78 9.47
C PRO A 164 15.76 2.44 10.70
N THR A 165 16.58 1.75 11.49
CA THR A 165 17.07 2.23 12.80
C THR A 165 17.73 3.61 12.70
N ASN A 166 18.70 3.78 11.80
CA ASN A 166 19.42 5.05 11.66
C ASN A 166 18.52 6.19 11.19
N LEU A 167 17.55 5.89 10.32
CA LEU A 167 16.57 6.87 9.87
C LEU A 167 15.69 7.34 11.03
N LEU A 168 15.14 6.41 11.82
CA LEU A 168 14.29 6.75 12.97
C LEU A 168 15.06 7.52 14.04
N LEU A 169 16.33 7.19 14.29
CA LEU A 169 17.18 7.94 15.22
C LEU A 169 17.43 9.38 14.76
N ARG A 170 17.70 9.58 13.47
CA ARG A 170 17.84 10.93 12.88
C ARG A 170 16.52 11.69 12.96
N PHE A 171 15.42 11.04 12.58
CA PHE A 171 14.08 11.63 12.63
C PHE A 171 13.68 12.03 14.06
N ALA A 172 13.98 11.19 15.06
CA ALA A 172 13.77 11.53 16.46
C ALA A 172 14.63 12.72 16.89
N LYS A 173 15.89 12.80 16.47
CA LYS A 173 16.74 13.95 16.75
C LYS A 173 16.19 15.25 16.14
N GLU A 174 15.73 15.20 14.90
CA GLU A 174 15.19 16.35 14.17
C GLU A 174 13.84 16.82 14.74
N THR A 175 12.96 15.86 15.06
CA THR A 175 11.59 16.16 15.54
C THR A 175 11.53 16.46 17.04
N ARG A 176 12.39 15.81 17.84
CA ARG A 176 12.36 15.86 19.31
C ARG A 176 13.54 16.58 19.95
N GLY A 177 14.52 17.00 19.15
CA GLY A 177 15.76 17.62 19.63
C GLY A 177 16.84 16.64 20.09
N SER A 178 16.50 15.36 20.32
CA SER A 178 17.48 14.33 20.68
C SER A 178 17.05 12.93 20.25
N ALA A 179 18.00 12.14 19.76
CA ALA A 179 17.81 10.72 19.45
C ALA A 179 17.46 9.89 20.70
N SER A 180 17.78 10.39 21.91
CA SER A 180 17.45 9.72 23.17
C SER A 180 15.95 9.61 23.41
N HIS A 181 15.10 10.34 22.66
CA HIS A 181 13.64 10.17 22.68
C HIS A 181 13.16 8.86 22.08
N LEU A 182 14.02 8.15 21.34
CA LEU A 182 13.72 6.85 20.73
C LEU A 182 14.45 5.72 21.47
N ASP A 183 13.69 4.84 22.11
CA ASP A 183 14.21 3.57 22.64
C ASP A 183 14.20 2.50 21.55
N VAL A 184 15.37 2.01 21.15
CA VAL A 184 15.49 0.93 20.15
C VAL A 184 15.72 -0.41 20.86
N ILE A 185 14.88 -1.40 20.57
CA ILE A 185 14.95 -2.75 21.16
C ILE A 185 14.87 -3.80 20.04
N SER A 186 15.90 -4.64 19.92
CA SER A 186 15.86 -5.83 19.07
C SER A 186 15.04 -6.92 19.74
N LEU A 187 13.92 -7.32 19.14
CA LEU A 187 13.10 -8.40 19.66
C LEU A 187 13.75 -9.75 19.33
N GLY A 188 14.58 -10.22 20.26
CA GLY A 188 15.07 -11.60 20.31
C GLY A 188 14.41 -12.42 21.42
N GLN A 189 14.90 -13.64 21.61
CA GLN A 189 14.48 -14.48 22.73
C GLN A 189 14.82 -13.77 24.07
N GLY A 190 13.86 -13.74 25.00
CA GLY A 190 14.05 -13.19 26.34
C GLY A 190 13.96 -11.66 26.48
N GLN A 191 13.63 -10.91 25.42
CA GLN A 191 13.54 -9.44 25.48
C GLN A 191 12.19 -8.92 26.00
N GLY A 192 11.20 -9.79 26.16
CA GLY A 192 9.84 -9.42 26.58
C GLY A 192 9.79 -8.53 27.84
N PRO A 193 10.41 -8.93 28.97
CA PRO A 193 10.39 -8.12 30.20
C PRO A 193 10.95 -6.70 30.02
N LYS A 194 12.03 -6.57 29.24
CA LYS A 194 12.63 -5.26 28.92
C LYS A 194 11.67 -4.38 28.11
N VAL A 195 10.93 -4.97 27.17
CA VAL A 195 9.93 -4.25 26.37
C VAL A 195 8.79 -3.75 27.27
N GLU A 196 8.30 -4.56 28.21
CA GLU A 196 7.26 -4.13 29.14
C GLU A 196 7.71 -2.98 30.04
N GLU A 197 8.96 -3.06 30.53
CA GLU A 197 9.55 -2.00 31.36
C GLU A 197 9.71 -0.69 30.58
N VAL A 198 10.30 -0.74 29.38
CA VAL A 198 10.49 0.44 28.53
C VAL A 198 9.15 1.03 28.11
N LEU A 199 8.18 0.19 27.78
CA LEU A 199 6.85 0.66 27.43
C LEU A 199 6.17 1.37 28.60
N SER A 200 6.15 0.75 29.79
CA SER A 200 5.58 1.36 30.99
C SER A 200 6.20 2.72 31.30
N LYS A 201 7.53 2.84 31.20
CA LYS A 201 8.25 4.11 31.35
C LYS A 201 7.83 5.12 30.27
N ALA A 202 7.80 4.71 29.00
CA ALA A 202 7.47 5.59 27.90
C ALA A 202 6.05 6.16 27.98
N LEU A 203 5.08 5.38 28.49
CA LEU A 203 3.70 5.83 28.65
C LEU A 203 3.53 6.94 29.71
N THR A 204 4.48 7.09 30.64
CA THR A 204 4.44 8.13 31.70
C THR A 204 5.23 9.39 31.35
N LEU A 205 5.98 9.37 30.25
CA LEU A 205 6.88 10.44 29.85
C LEU A 205 6.39 11.08 28.54
N LYS A 206 6.52 12.41 28.44
CA LYS A 206 6.09 13.13 27.23
C LYS A 206 7.00 12.81 26.05
N GLY A 207 6.39 12.52 24.90
CA GLY A 207 7.08 12.45 23.63
C GLY A 207 8.11 11.35 23.50
N ARG A 208 7.86 10.21 24.13
CA ARG A 208 8.71 9.02 24.00
C ARG A 208 8.30 8.21 22.79
N TRP A 209 9.30 7.75 22.04
CA TRP A 209 9.12 6.80 20.95
C TRP A 209 9.80 5.49 21.30
N ILE A 210 9.21 4.38 20.88
CA ILE A 210 9.81 3.05 21.01
C ILE A 210 9.88 2.45 19.63
N PHE A 211 11.02 1.87 19.28
CA PHE A 211 11.20 1.06 18.10
C PHE A 211 11.55 -0.38 18.47
N LEU A 212 10.60 -1.28 18.26
CA LEU A 212 10.81 -2.73 18.38
C LEU A 212 11.19 -3.28 17.01
N HIS A 213 12.46 -3.60 16.81
CA HIS A 213 12.94 -4.10 15.53
C HIS A 213 13.04 -5.63 15.51
N ASN A 214 12.85 -6.21 14.32
CA ASN A 214 12.88 -7.66 14.08
C ASN A 214 11.80 -8.46 14.83
N CYS A 215 10.55 -7.96 14.90
CA CYS A 215 9.44 -8.62 15.60
C CYS A 215 9.22 -10.09 15.20
N HIS A 216 9.43 -10.41 13.90
CA HIS A 216 9.39 -11.78 13.37
C HIS A 216 10.33 -12.78 14.08
N LEU A 217 11.38 -12.32 14.78
CA LEU A 217 12.29 -13.19 15.52
C LEU A 217 11.79 -13.56 16.93
N SER A 218 10.68 -12.98 17.39
CA SER A 218 10.14 -13.18 18.74
C SER A 218 8.66 -13.54 18.72
N ALA A 219 8.30 -14.57 17.95
CA ALA A 219 6.91 -15.05 17.82
C ALA A 219 6.23 -15.34 19.18
N SER A 220 6.98 -15.80 20.18
CA SER A 220 6.44 -16.10 21.52
C SER A 220 6.01 -14.86 22.30
N PHE A 221 6.60 -13.68 22.03
CA PHE A 221 6.25 -12.43 22.71
C PHE A 221 5.11 -11.67 22.01
N MET A 222 4.88 -11.91 20.73
CA MET A 222 3.88 -11.19 19.94
C MET A 222 2.46 -11.21 20.53
N PRO A 223 1.94 -12.34 21.09
CA PRO A 223 0.63 -12.35 21.74
C PRO A 223 0.56 -11.40 22.95
N ARG A 224 1.67 -11.25 23.68
CA ARG A 224 1.80 -10.33 24.82
C ARG A 224 1.89 -8.88 24.36
N LEU A 225 2.69 -8.60 23.33
CA LEU A 225 2.77 -7.27 22.72
C LEU A 225 1.39 -6.79 22.25
N ARG A 226 0.61 -7.66 21.60
CA ARG A 226 -0.79 -7.37 21.22
C ARG A 226 -1.63 -6.91 22.41
N VAL A 227 -1.58 -7.62 23.54
CA VAL A 227 -2.33 -7.25 24.74
C VAL A 227 -1.88 -5.88 25.29
N LEU A 228 -0.58 -5.60 25.25
CA LEU A 228 -0.04 -4.31 25.70
C LEU A 228 -0.53 -3.16 24.81
N VAL A 229 -0.50 -3.33 23.49
CA VAL A 229 -0.98 -2.31 22.55
C VAL A 229 -2.48 -2.10 22.66
N ASN A 230 -3.28 -3.15 22.83
CA ASN A 230 -4.73 -3.00 23.04
C ASN A 230 -5.07 -2.21 24.32
N ASN A 231 -4.16 -2.16 25.29
CA ASN A 231 -4.37 -1.34 26.49
C ASN A 231 -4.22 0.17 26.21
N PHE A 232 -3.65 0.57 25.08
CA PHE A 232 -3.48 1.99 24.70
C PHE A 232 -4.82 2.71 24.50
N SER A 233 -5.85 1.96 24.10
CA SER A 233 -7.20 2.50 23.87
C SER A 233 -8.13 2.31 25.07
N LYS A 234 -7.62 1.89 26.25
CA LYS A 234 -8.47 1.68 27.42
C LYS A 234 -8.96 3.01 28.01
N PRO A 235 -10.23 3.08 28.43
CA PRO A 235 -10.75 4.25 29.15
C PRO A 235 -9.90 4.56 30.39
N GLY A 236 -9.53 5.83 30.55
CA GLY A 236 -8.73 6.31 31.68
C GLY A 236 -7.21 6.27 31.48
N LEU A 237 -6.71 5.80 30.34
CA LEU A 237 -5.30 5.96 29.96
C LEU A 237 -5.16 7.17 29.02
N GLU A 238 -4.58 8.27 29.52
CA GLU A 238 -4.22 9.41 28.69
C GLU A 238 -2.82 9.20 28.10
N LEU A 239 -2.78 8.89 26.80
CA LEU A 239 -1.53 8.80 26.06
C LEU A 239 -1.05 10.18 25.62
N ASP A 240 0.26 10.40 25.74
CA ASP A 240 0.89 11.57 25.14
C ASP A 240 0.64 11.60 23.63
N SER A 241 0.11 12.72 23.12
CA SER A 241 -0.25 12.87 21.71
C SER A 241 0.92 12.69 20.76
N GLN A 242 2.15 12.83 21.26
CA GLN A 242 3.38 12.67 20.50
C GLN A 242 4.07 11.30 20.72
N PHE A 243 3.55 10.43 21.60
CA PHE A 243 4.05 9.07 21.77
C PHE A 243 3.89 8.27 20.48
N ARG A 244 4.88 7.44 20.13
CA ARG A 244 4.78 6.53 18.98
C ARG A 244 5.44 5.20 19.26
N LEU A 245 4.80 4.13 18.81
CA LEU A 245 5.35 2.77 18.80
C LEU A 245 5.61 2.34 17.36
N PHE A 246 6.88 2.16 17.01
CA PHE A 246 7.32 1.61 15.74
C PHE A 246 7.63 0.12 15.90
N LEU A 247 7.16 -0.69 14.97
CA LEU A 247 7.43 -2.13 14.87
C LEU A 247 8.09 -2.41 13.53
N SER A 248 9.17 -3.17 13.46
CA SER A 248 9.65 -3.71 12.18
C SER A 248 9.53 -5.22 12.10
N THR A 249 9.09 -5.71 10.95
CA THR A 249 8.94 -7.15 10.71
C THR A 249 9.13 -7.50 9.25
N LYS A 250 9.60 -8.72 8.99
CA LYS A 250 9.41 -9.37 7.68
C LYS A 250 8.02 -10.01 7.66
N PRO A 251 7.47 -10.36 6.47
CA PRO A 251 6.26 -11.16 6.39
C PRO A 251 6.41 -12.44 7.24
N ASP A 252 5.55 -12.60 8.23
CA ASP A 252 5.59 -13.71 9.18
C ASP A 252 4.15 -14.08 9.59
N VAL A 253 3.86 -15.37 9.61
CA VAL A 253 2.51 -15.90 9.89
C VAL A 253 2.11 -15.84 11.36
N HIS A 254 3.08 -15.67 12.27
CA HIS A 254 2.85 -15.56 13.71
C HIS A 254 2.64 -14.11 14.14
N PHE A 255 2.79 -13.14 13.23
CA PHE A 255 2.49 -11.75 13.54
C PHE A 255 0.98 -11.59 13.80
N PRO A 256 0.55 -11.02 14.94
CA PRO A 256 -0.86 -10.97 15.32
C PRO A 256 -1.69 -10.13 14.34
N LEU A 257 -2.79 -10.71 13.86
CA LEU A 257 -3.72 -10.05 12.94
C LEU A 257 -4.27 -8.75 13.53
N GLU A 258 -4.55 -8.72 14.83
CA GLU A 258 -5.14 -7.55 15.49
C GLU A 258 -4.15 -6.38 15.53
N LEU A 259 -2.84 -6.66 15.68
CA LEU A 259 -1.81 -5.62 15.55
C LEU A 259 -1.75 -5.10 14.11
N LEU A 260 -1.88 -5.99 13.12
CA LEU A 260 -1.97 -5.56 11.72
C LEU A 260 -3.20 -4.69 11.51
N GLN A 261 -4.39 -5.12 11.93
CA GLN A 261 -5.63 -4.38 11.72
C GLN A 261 -5.57 -2.99 12.34
N LEU A 262 -5.11 -2.88 13.60
CA LEU A 262 -4.99 -1.63 14.33
C LEU A 262 -3.88 -0.72 13.79
N GLY A 263 -2.73 -1.29 13.40
CA GLY A 263 -1.55 -0.53 13.06
C GLY A 263 -1.58 0.14 11.69
N LEU A 264 -0.81 1.22 11.55
CA LEU A 264 -0.49 1.84 10.27
C LEU A 264 0.62 1.02 9.59
N LYS A 265 0.30 0.32 8.49
CA LYS A 265 1.25 -0.56 7.80
C LYS A 265 1.95 0.21 6.70
N VAL A 266 3.26 0.21 6.72
CA VAL A 266 4.09 0.87 5.71
C VAL A 266 5.09 -0.12 5.15
N ARG A 267 5.11 -0.22 3.83
CA ARG A 267 6.14 -0.97 3.12
C ARG A 267 7.43 -0.17 3.14
N PHE A 268 8.44 -0.70 3.82
CA PHE A 268 9.77 -0.11 3.88
C PHE A 268 10.62 -0.69 2.73
N ILE A 269 10.44 -0.10 1.55
CA ILE A 269 11.36 -0.23 0.42
C ILE A 269 12.29 0.98 0.42
N ASN A 270 13.43 0.92 -0.29
CA ASN A 270 14.42 2.00 -0.55
C ASN A 270 13.87 3.42 -0.89
N CYS A 271 12.55 3.67 -0.83
CA CYS A 271 11.86 4.94 -0.97
C CYS A 271 12.35 6.09 -0.08
N ILE A 272 13.13 5.84 0.98
CA ILE A 272 13.70 6.93 1.79
C ILE A 272 15.13 7.29 1.34
N ILE A 273 15.78 6.45 0.54
CA ILE A 273 17.17 6.64 0.13
C ILE A 273 17.29 7.71 -0.97
N SER A 274 16.27 7.88 -1.84
CA SER A 274 16.39 8.79 -3.00
C SER A 274 16.43 10.28 -2.64
N LYS A 275 15.80 10.73 -1.54
CA LYS A 275 15.91 12.12 -1.08
C LYS A 275 17.13 12.34 -0.17
N TYR A 276 17.48 11.35 0.66
CA TYR A 276 18.57 11.50 1.63
C TYR A 276 19.98 11.31 1.05
N LEU A 277 20.13 10.62 -0.09
CA LEU A 277 21.42 10.58 -0.81
C LEU A 277 21.63 11.76 -1.78
N SER A 278 20.63 12.62 -1.99
CA SER A 278 20.76 13.83 -2.83
C SER A 278 21.21 15.07 -2.04
N SER A 279 21.57 14.92 -0.77
CA SER A 279 21.91 16.04 0.14
C SER A 279 23.40 16.10 0.54
N HIS A 280 24.29 15.53 -0.26
CA HIS A 280 25.75 15.69 -0.14
C HIS A 280 26.37 16.06 -1.47
#